data_AF-A0A6N6WPG6-F1
#
_entry.id   AF-A0A6N6WPG6-F1
#
_cell.length_a   1.000
_cell.length_b   1.000
_cell.length_c   1.000
_cell.angle_alpha   90.00
_cell.angle_beta   90.00
_cell.angle_gamma   90.00
#
_symmetry.space_group_name_H-M   'P 1'
#
loop_
_entity.id
_entity.type
_entity.pdbx_description
1 polymer ?
#
loop_
_entity_poly.entity_id
_entity_poly.type
_entity_poly.pdbx_seq_one_letter_code
_entity_poly.pdbx_strand_id
1 'polypeptide(L)'
;MQTQYALKQAGLTLPVTKEFQQHITTLLANQVLQKITEAVVINFRDPDYSAESGGFHPVEIRFIRKNNEWYFDYVTDFSYMGRVYPELEKEIDFCWSGNYV
;
A
#
# COMPACT_ATOMS: atom_id res chain seq x y z
N MET A 1 -25.90 4.93 -7.00
CA MET A 1 -24.81 5.00 -7.99
C MET A 1 -23.51 4.98 -7.20
N GLN A 2 -22.80 3.85 -7.22
CA GLN A 2 -21.53 3.70 -6.50
C GLN A 2 -20.46 4.38 -7.34
N THR A 3 -19.88 5.46 -6.81
CA THR A 3 -18.76 6.15 -7.46
C THR A 3 -17.59 5.18 -7.53
N GLN A 4 -17.31 4.64 -8.71
CA GLN A 4 -16.17 3.75 -8.92
C GLN A 4 -14.91 4.60 -8.82
N TYR A 5 -14.22 4.54 -7.68
CA TYR A 5 -12.90 5.16 -7.55
C TYR A 5 -11.93 4.38 -8.45
N ALA A 6 -11.60 4.94 -9.61
CA ALA A 6 -10.53 4.42 -10.45
C ALA A 6 -9.18 4.80 -9.79
N LEU A 7 -8.43 3.80 -9.33
CA LEU A 7 -7.08 4.01 -8.80
C LEU A 7 -6.15 4.31 -9.97
N LYS A 8 -5.43 5.43 -9.88
CA LYS A 8 -4.48 5.85 -10.91
C LYS A 8 -3.04 5.66 -10.42
N GLN A 9 -2.14 5.43 -11.36
CA GLN A 9 -0.70 5.41 -11.12
C GLN A 9 -0.11 6.74 -11.57
N ALA A 10 0.88 7.26 -10.85
CA ALA A 10 1.56 8.50 -11.21
C ALA A 10 2.96 8.22 -11.77
N GLY A 11 3.20 8.41 -13.07
CA GLY A 11 4.55 8.45 -13.65
C GLY A 11 5.18 7.09 -13.98
N LEU A 12 5.33 6.19 -13.01
CA LEU A 12 5.90 4.84 -13.24
C LEU A 12 4.79 3.82 -13.55
N THR A 13 4.76 3.27 -14.76
CA THR A 13 3.77 2.25 -15.15
C THR A 13 4.26 0.86 -14.78
N LEU A 14 4.03 0.45 -13.54
CA LEU A 14 4.06 -0.97 -13.18
C LEU A 14 2.68 -1.56 -13.49
N PRO A 15 2.58 -2.71 -14.17
CA PRO A 15 1.28 -3.31 -14.45
C PRO A 15 0.60 -3.72 -13.13
N VAL A 16 -0.38 -2.94 -12.70
CA VAL A 16 -1.24 -3.28 -11.56
C VAL A 16 -2.50 -3.92 -12.10
N THR A 17 -2.78 -5.15 -11.67
CA THR A 17 -3.92 -5.91 -12.15
C THR A 17 -5.24 -5.24 -11.77
N LYS A 18 -6.28 -5.43 -12.60
CA LYS A 18 -7.64 -4.91 -12.31
C LYS A 18 -8.21 -5.50 -11.03
N GLU A 19 -7.91 -6.76 -10.74
CA GLU A 19 -8.33 -7.45 -9.52
C GLU A 19 -7.77 -6.77 -8.27
N PHE A 20 -6.47 -6.48 -8.26
CA PHE A 20 -5.85 -5.76 -7.16
C PHE A 20 -6.47 -4.37 -6.96
N GLN A 21 -6.69 -3.62 -8.06
CA GLN A 21 -7.37 -2.32 -7.98
C GLN A 21 -8.77 -2.43 -7.38
N GLN A 22 -9.54 -3.46 -7.76
CA GLN A 22 -10.88 -3.69 -7.24
C GLN A 22 -10.88 -3.97 -5.73
N HIS A 23 -9.94 -4.80 -5.25
CA HIS A 23 -9.80 -5.10 -3.82
C HIS A 23 -9.48 -3.84 -3.01
N ILE A 24 -8.52 -3.03 -3.46
CA ILE A 24 -8.17 -1.77 -2.79
C ILE A 24 -9.34 -0.78 -2.84
N THR A 25 -10.00 -0.61 -3.99
CA THR A 25 -11.16 0.30 -4.09
C THR A 25 -12.28 -0.13 -3.15
N THR A 26 -12.51 -1.43 -2.99
CA THR A 26 -13.49 -1.97 -2.05
C THR A 26 -13.10 -1.67 -0.61
N LEU A 27 -11.83 -1.88 -0.25
CA LEU A 27 -11.30 -1.55 1.08
C LEU A 27 -11.48 -0.07 1.42
N LEU A 28 -11.13 0.83 0.49
CA LEU A 28 -11.29 2.28 0.68
C LEU A 28 -12.76 2.69 0.76
N ALA A 29 -13.63 2.10 -0.05
CA ALA A 29 -15.07 2.39 -0.04
C ALA A 29 -15.78 1.93 1.25
N ASN A 30 -15.24 0.92 1.92
CA ASN A 30 -15.75 0.45 3.21
C ASN A 30 -15.34 1.33 4.40
N GLN A 31 -14.46 2.32 4.19
CA GLN A 31 -14.07 3.27 5.23
C GLN A 31 -14.88 4.56 5.13
N VAL A 32 -15.20 5.16 6.29
CA VAL A 32 -15.80 6.50 6.35
C VAL A 32 -14.71 7.54 6.13
N LEU A 33 -14.35 7.78 4.87
CA LEU A 33 -13.37 8.80 4.51
C LEU A 33 -14.03 10.19 4.49
N GLN A 34 -13.46 11.12 5.25
CA GLN A 34 -13.94 12.50 5.24
C GLN A 34 -13.61 13.16 3.89
N LYS A 35 -14.41 14.15 3.49
CA LYS A 35 -14.13 14.88 2.23
C LYS A 35 -12.74 15.54 2.24
N ILE A 36 -12.25 15.90 3.42
CA ILE A 36 -10.93 16.52 3.63
C ILE A 36 -9.77 15.51 3.65
N THR A 37 -10.02 14.20 3.56
CA THR A 37 -8.95 13.20 3.56
C THR A 37 -8.10 13.32 2.30
N GLU A 38 -6.83 13.70 2.48
CA GLU A 38 -5.85 13.91 1.42
C GLU A 38 -4.97 12.68 1.15
N ALA A 39 -4.84 11.79 2.13
CA ALA A 39 -4.06 10.56 2.01
C ALA A 39 -4.65 9.44 2.87
N VAL A 40 -4.44 8.19 2.44
CA VAL A 40 -4.78 6.98 3.17
C VAL A 40 -3.58 6.05 3.14
N VAL A 41 -3.27 5.44 4.29
CA VAL A 41 -2.26 4.38 4.41
C VAL A 41 -2.98 3.11 4.86
N ILE A 42 -2.80 2.02 4.10
CA ILE A 42 -3.31 0.70 4.41
C ILE A 42 -2.15 -0.16 4.88
N ASN A 43 -2.31 -0.79 6.03
CA ASN A 43 -1.34 -1.72 6.60
C ASN A 43 -1.96 -3.13 6.59
N PHE A 44 -1.32 -4.08 5.91
CA PHE A 44 -1.62 -5.50 6.01
C PHE A 44 -0.60 -6.11 6.96
N ARG A 45 -1.07 -6.78 8.02
CA ARG A 45 -0.22 -7.35 9.07
C ARG A 45 -0.72 -8.72 9.45
N ASP A 46 0.19 -9.68 9.43
CA ASP A 46 0.02 -10.96 10.11
C ASP A 46 0.44 -10.77 11.58
N PRO A 47 -0.48 -10.94 12.55
CA PRO A 47 -0.16 -10.78 13.97
C PRO A 47 0.90 -11.76 14.48
N ASP A 48 1.06 -12.90 13.80
CA ASP A 48 2.00 -13.95 14.19
C ASP A 48 3.35 -13.82 13.47
N TYR A 49 3.52 -12.80 12.62
CA TYR A 49 4.77 -12.54 11.94
C TYR A 49 5.88 -12.14 12.93
N SER A 50 6.94 -12.93 12.97
CA SER A 50 8.12 -12.68 13.81
C SER A 50 9.42 -13.02 13.08
N ALA A 51 10.55 -12.57 13.63
CA ALA A 51 11.85 -12.89 13.07
C ALA A 51 12.22 -14.37 13.22
N GLU A 52 11.70 -15.02 14.26
CA GLU A 52 12.01 -16.40 14.62
C GLU A 52 11.12 -17.41 13.88
N SER A 53 9.83 -17.10 13.75
CA SER A 53 8.84 -18.01 13.14
C SER A 53 8.46 -17.66 11.70
N GLY A 54 8.87 -16.48 11.20
CA GLY A 54 8.36 -15.96 9.95
C GLY A 54 6.86 -15.71 10.01
N GLY A 55 6.20 -15.80 8.85
CA GLY A 55 4.78 -15.48 8.65
C GLY A 55 4.61 -14.70 7.35
N PHE A 56 3.47 -14.02 7.17
CA PHE A 56 3.32 -13.10 6.05
C PHE A 56 3.97 -11.75 6.34
N HIS A 57 4.73 -11.25 5.38
CA HIS A 57 5.38 -9.95 5.49
C HIS A 57 4.35 -8.83 5.68
N PRO A 58 4.62 -7.86 6.58
CA PRO A 58 3.85 -6.64 6.64
C PRO A 58 3.96 -5.88 5.33
N VAL A 59 2.83 -5.41 4.82
CA VAL A 59 2.78 -4.57 3.61
C VAL A 59 2.10 -3.25 3.95
N GLU A 60 2.74 -2.15 3.59
CA GLU A 60 2.17 -0.81 3.67
C GLU A 60 1.93 -0.23 2.29
N ILE A 61 0.74 0.32 2.07
CA ILE A 61 0.37 0.95 0.82
C ILE A 61 -0.22 2.33 1.10
N ARG A 62 0.34 3.36 0.46
CA ARG A 62 -0.17 4.72 0.55
C ARG A 62 -0.84 5.16 -0.73
N PHE A 63 -1.98 5.81 -0.55
CA PHE A 63 -2.73 6.51 -1.58
C PHE A 63 -2.81 7.99 -1.26
N ILE A 64 -2.68 8.83 -2.27
CA ILE A 64 -2.88 10.27 -2.17
C ILE A 64 -4.03 10.72 -3.06
N ARG A 65 -4.78 11.70 -2.60
CA ARG A 65 -5.93 12.24 -3.32
C ARG A 65 -5.54 13.51 -4.06
N LYS A 66 -5.78 13.54 -5.38
CA LYS A 66 -5.58 14.71 -6.24
C LYS A 66 -6.81 14.90 -7.10
N ASN A 67 -7.37 16.11 -7.13
CA ASN A 67 -8.56 16.45 -7.93
C ASN A 67 -9.72 15.45 -7.77
N ASN A 68 -9.96 15.02 -6.52
CA ASN A 68 -11.00 14.04 -6.17
C ASN A 68 -10.77 12.61 -6.69
N GLU A 69 -9.56 12.29 -7.13
CA GLU A 69 -9.13 10.95 -7.57
C GLU A 69 -8.01 10.41 -6.68
N TRP A 70 -7.93 9.08 -6.54
CA TRP A 70 -6.92 8.41 -5.73
C TRP A 70 -5.76 7.91 -6.60
N TYR A 71 -4.54 8.19 -6.15
CA TYR A 71 -3.31 7.78 -6.81
C TYR A 71 -2.46 6.93 -5.86
N PHE A 72 -1.80 5.91 -6.41
CA PHE A 72 -0.70 5.23 -5.70
C PHE A 72 0.42 6.22 -5.39
N ASP A 73 0.92 6.18 -4.16
CA ASP A 73 2.11 6.93 -3.72
C ASP A 73 3.29 5.97 -3.50
N TYR A 74 3.10 4.95 -2.65
CA TYR A 74 4.06 3.86 -2.49
C TYR A 74 3.39 2.54 -2.10
N VAL A 75 4.10 1.44 -2.35
CA VAL A 75 3.83 0.08 -1.86
C VAL A 75 5.15 -0.46 -1.31
N THR A 76 5.17 -0.82 -0.03
CA THR A 76 6.38 -1.30 0.64
C THR A 76 6.09 -2.62 1.35
N ASP A 77 6.90 -3.63 1.06
CA ASP A 77 6.96 -4.91 1.75
C ASP A 77 8.10 -4.87 2.78
N PHE A 78 7.85 -5.36 3.98
CA PHE A 78 8.80 -5.34 5.07
C PHE A 78 9.13 -6.75 5.54
N SER A 79 10.40 -7.00 5.85
CA SER A 79 10.80 -8.26 6.48
C SER A 79 11.94 -8.11 7.47
N TYR A 80 12.11 -9.12 8.32
CA TYR A 80 13.14 -9.11 9.35
C TYR A 80 14.49 -9.45 8.74
N MET A 81 15.44 -8.52 8.85
CA MET A 81 16.78 -8.63 8.29
C MET A 81 17.82 -8.69 9.39
N GLY A 82 18.90 -9.44 9.15
CA GLY A 82 19.98 -9.64 10.13
C GLY A 82 19.88 -10.95 10.91
N ARG A 83 21.00 -11.38 11.50
CA ARG A 83 21.09 -12.66 12.25
C ARG A 83 21.08 -12.49 13.77
N VAL A 84 21.59 -11.36 14.25
CA VAL A 84 21.72 -11.06 15.68
C VAL A 84 21.00 -9.74 15.88
N TYR A 85 19.88 -9.77 16.60
CA TYR A 85 18.92 -8.66 16.72
C TYR A 85 18.33 -8.25 15.36
N PRO A 86 17.50 -9.12 14.75
CA PRO A 86 16.88 -8.80 13.48
C PRO A 86 15.95 -7.58 13.60
N GLU A 87 16.02 -6.69 12.61
CA GLU A 87 15.18 -5.49 12.53
C GLU A 87 14.24 -5.58 11.35
N LEU A 88 13.09 -4.92 11.46
CA LEU A 88 12.12 -4.86 10.37
C LEU A 88 12.59 -3.82 9.35
N GLU A 89 13.00 -4.27 8.17
CA GLU A 89 13.53 -3.44 7.09
C GLU A 89 12.62 -3.49 5.85
N LYS A 90 12.80 -2.52 4.94
CA LYS A 90 12.12 -2.54 3.63
C LYS A 90 12.80 -3.59 2.75
N GLU A 91 12.07 -4.64 2.37
CA GLU A 91 12.58 -5.65 1.45
C GLU A 91 12.29 -5.26 -0.01
N ILE A 92 11.07 -4.81 -0.28
CA ILE A 92 10.64 -4.34 -1.60
C ILE A 92 9.94 -3.00 -1.42
N ASP A 93 10.29 -2.00 -2.22
CA ASP A 93 9.75 -0.64 -2.08
C ASP A 93 9.49 0.02 -3.44
N PHE A 94 8.23 0.10 -3.82
CA PHE A 94 7.76 0.81 -5.01
C PHE A 94 7.36 2.23 -4.59
N CYS A 95 8.11 3.26 -4.98
CA CYS A 95 7.82 4.65 -4.57
C CYS A 95 7.66 5.55 -5.79
N TRP A 96 6.41 5.88 -6.13
CA TRP A 96 6.09 6.71 -7.29
C TRP A 96 6.46 8.18 -7.07
N SER A 97 6.24 8.72 -5.87
CA SER A 97 6.68 10.09 -5.54
C SER A 97 8.20 10.22 -5.47
N GLY A 98 8.89 9.15 -5.05
CA GLY A 98 10.35 9.03 -5.07
C GLY A 98 10.95 8.71 -6.44
N ASN A 99 10.12 8.33 -7.42
CA ASN A 99 10.51 7.86 -8.74
C ASN A 99 11.50 6.68 -8.73
N TYR A 100 11.29 5.70 -7.85
CA TYR A 100 12.11 4.49 -7.80
C TYR A 100 11.30 3.22 -7.53
N VAL A 101 11.96 2.10 -7.80
CA VAL A 101 11.48 0.72 -7.68
C VAL A 101 12.60 -0.15 -7.13
#